data_AF-A0A9W5IX84-F1
#
_entry.id   AF-A0A9W5IX84-F1
#
_cell.length_a   1.000
_cell.length_b   1.000
_cell.length_c   1.000
_cell.angle_alpha   90.00
_cell.angle_beta   90.00
_cell.angle_gamma   90.00
#
_symmetry.space_group_name_H-M   'P 1'
#
loop_
_entity.id
_entity.type
_entity.pdbx_description
1 polymer ?
#
loop_
_entity_poly.entity_id
_entity_poly.type
_entity_poly.pdbx_seq_one_letter_code
_entity_poly.pdbx_strand_id
1 'polypeptide(L)' 'MKNSPFKKIDWWEITDKSFVISIDDSYVIDIKELDDRTVVALPEQLPELVLNRDIVNDNLAEEILLSLKKRQK' A
#
# COMPACT_ATOMS: atom_id res chain seq x y z
N MET A 1 37.04 -6.76 8.87
CA MET A 1 35.69 -6.93 8.28
C MET A 1 34.81 -5.83 8.85
N LYS A 2 34.20 -4.99 8.01
CA LYS A 2 33.29 -3.92 8.44
C LYS A 2 32.04 -4.58 9.07
N ASN A 3 31.76 -4.27 10.33
CA ASN A 3 30.52 -4.66 10.98
C ASN A 3 29.36 -4.00 10.22
N SER A 4 28.52 -4.82 9.59
CA SER A 4 27.28 -4.36 8.99
C SER A 4 26.45 -3.68 10.09
N PRO A 5 25.97 -2.43 9.87
CA PRO A 5 25.11 -1.74 10.84
C PRO A 5 23.73 -2.41 10.95
N PHE A 6 23.41 -3.31 10.04
CA PHE A 6 22.19 -4.10 10.10
C PHE A 6 22.35 -5.18 11.16
N LYS A 7 21.53 -5.10 12.22
CA LYS A 7 21.21 -6.26 13.07
C LYS A 7 20.94 -7.44 12.14
N LYS A 8 21.38 -8.64 12.51
CA LYS A 8 21.03 -9.86 11.78
C LYS A 8 19.49 -9.95 11.83
N ILE A 9 18.83 -9.55 10.75
CA ILE A 9 17.38 -9.66 10.60
C ILE A 9 17.14 -11.11 10.22
N ASP A 10 16.35 -11.81 11.02
CA ASP A 10 15.86 -13.12 10.66
C ASP A 10 14.79 -12.95 9.58
N TRP A 11 15.21 -13.05 8.32
CA TRP A 11 14.38 -12.86 7.12
C TRP A 11 13.15 -13.78 7.09
N TRP A 12 13.12 -14.84 7.90
CA TRP A 12 11.97 -15.72 8.09
C TRP A 12 10.78 -15.04 8.77
N GLU A 13 10.99 -13.99 9.57
CA GLU A 13 9.90 -13.30 10.28
C GLU A 13 9.03 -12.41 9.37
N ILE A 14 9.44 -12.20 8.12
CA ILE A 14 8.75 -11.33 7.15
C ILE A 14 8.21 -12.08 5.93
N THR A 15 8.32 -13.41 5.86
CA THR A 15 7.98 -14.19 4.65
C THR A 15 6.50 -14.15 4.29
N ASP A 16 5.64 -13.98 5.28
CA ASP A 16 4.18 -13.99 5.08
C ASP A 16 3.60 -12.56 5.01
N LYS A 17 4.47 -11.55 5.00
CA LYS A 17 4.08 -10.14 5.00
C LYS A 17 4.25 -9.54 3.60
N SER A 18 3.25 -8.76 3.19
CA SER A 18 3.30 -7.98 1.96
C SER A 18 3.70 -6.54 2.29
N PHE A 19 4.56 -5.94 1.46
CA PHE A 19 5.01 -4.56 1.66
C PHE A 19 4.89 -3.75 0.37
N VAL A 20 4.52 -2.48 0.52
CA VAL A 20 4.69 -1.46 -0.53
C VAL A 20 5.93 -0.66 -0.18
N ILE A 21 6.87 -0.61 -1.14
CA ILE A 21 8.07 0.22 -1.05
C ILE A 21 7.94 1.31 -2.09
N SER A 22 7.97 2.56 -1.65
CA SER A 22 7.97 3.73 -2.53
C SER A 22 9.20 4.60 -2.29
N ILE A 23 9.72 5.18 -3.36
CA ILE A 23 10.84 6.14 -3.31
C ILE A 23 10.34 7.43 -3.96
N ASP A 24 10.46 8.55 -3.25
CA ASP A 24 10.08 9.86 -3.79
C ASP A 24 11.24 10.54 -4.55
N ASP A 25 10.96 11.68 -5.19
CA ASP A 25 11.95 12.46 -5.96
C ASP A 25 13.10 13.01 -5.08
N SER A 26 12.94 12.98 -3.76
CA SER A 26 13.98 13.36 -2.78
C SER A 26 14.79 12.17 -2.26
N TYR A 27 14.64 10.99 -2.88
CA TYR A 27 15.26 9.73 -2.48
C TYR A 27 14.87 9.26 -1.07
N VAL A 28 13.74 9.71 -0.55
CA VAL A 28 13.19 9.19 0.70
C VAL A 28 12.49 7.87 0.41
N ILE A 29 12.86 6.84 1.17
CA ILE A 29 12.25 5.51 1.10
C ILE A 29 11.13 5.43 2.14
N ASP A 30 9.90 5.19 1.67
CA ASP A 30 8.76 4.83 2.51
C ASP A 30 8.46 3.33 2.36
N ILE A 31 8.30 2.64 3.49
CA ILE A 31 8.01 1.19 3.54
C ILE A 31 6.76 1.02 4.38
N LYS A 32 5.71 0.47 3.76
CA LYS A 32 4.44 0.21 4.43
C LYS A 32 4.09 -1.27 4.33
N GLU A 33 3.91 -1.91 5.49
CA GLU A 33 3.34 -3.26 5.58
C GLU A 33 1.86 -3.19 5.17
N LEU A 34 1.45 -4.10 4.29
CA LEU A 34 0.06 -4.29 3.91
C LEU A 34 -0.58 -5.29 4.84
N ASP A 35 -1.79 -4.98 5.30
CA ASP A 35 -2.60 -5.95 6.02
C ASP A 35 -3.21 -6.98 5.04
N ASP A 36 -3.65 -8.12 5.58
CA ASP A 36 -4.31 -9.19 4.80
C ASP A 36 -5.61 -8.74 4.12
N ARG A 37 -6.10 -7.55 4.46
CA ARG A 37 -7.35 -6.96 3.92
C ARG A 37 -7.06 -5.86 2.90
N THR A 38 -5.80 -5.68 2.51
CA THR A 38 -5.42 -4.63 1.59
C THR A 38 -5.78 -5.04 0.17
N VAL A 39 -6.51 -4.17 -0.51
CA VAL A 39 -6.77 -4.29 -1.95
C VAL A 39 -5.79 -3.41 -2.70
N VAL A 40 -5.00 -4.02 -3.58
CA VAL A 40 -4.11 -3.33 -4.50
C VAL A 40 -4.80 -3.24 -5.86
N ALA A 41 -4.97 -2.01 -6.36
CA ALA A 41 -5.58 -1.75 -7.65
C ALA A 41 -4.81 -0.65 -8.40
N LEU A 42 -4.74 -0.78 -9.71
CA LEU A 42 -4.26 0.29 -10.59
C LEU A 42 -5.31 1.41 -10.65
N PRO A 43 -4.89 2.68 -10.89
CA PRO A 43 -5.82 3.81 -10.99
C PRO A 43 -6.99 3.57 -11.95
N GLU A 44 -6.73 2.93 -13.09
CA GLU A 44 -7.72 2.57 -14.11
C GLU A 44 -8.72 1.49 -13.66
N GLN A 45 -8.38 0.69 -12.65
CA GLN A 45 -9.25 -0.35 -12.08
C GLN A 45 -10.15 0.19 -10.98
N LEU A 46 -9.87 1.38 -10.45
CA LEU A 46 -10.64 1.97 -9.35
C LEU A 46 -12.13 2.15 -9.66
N PRO A 47 -12.56 2.58 -10.86
CA PRO A 47 -13.98 2.68 -11.18
C PRO A 47 -14.71 1.34 -11.05
N GLU A 48 -14.12 0.25 -11.56
CA GLU A 48 -14.71 -1.08 -11.49
C GLU A 48 -14.70 -1.63 -10.05
N LEU A 49 -13.60 -1.41 -9.32
CA LEU A 49 -13.48 -1.83 -7.92
C LEU A 49 -14.52 -1.15 -7.02
N VAL A 50 -14.71 0.17 -7.17
CA VAL A 50 -15.68 0.94 -6.38
C VAL A 50 -17.13 0.50 -6.66
N LEU A 51 -17.41 -0.02 -7.86
CA LEU A 51 -18.71 -0.55 -8.22
C LEU A 51 -18.95 -1.98 -7.72
N ASN A 52 -17.90 -2.71 -7.33
CA ASN A 52 -18.02 -4.08 -6.82
C ASN A 52 -18.46 -4.10 -5.36
N ARG A 53 -19.75 -4.38 -5.12
CA ARG A 53 -20.37 -4.36 -3.79
C ARG A 53 -20.03 -5.56 -2.90
N ASP A 54 -19.50 -6.62 -3.48
CA ASP A 54 -18.99 -7.76 -2.71
C ASP A 54 -17.64 -7.44 -2.03
N ILE A 55 -16.93 -6.43 -2.54
CA ILE A 55 -15.60 -6.01 -2.06
C ILE A 55 -15.66 -4.63 -1.38
N VAL A 56 -16.47 -3.71 -1.91
CA VAL A 56 -16.52 -2.30 -1.49
C VAL A 56 -17.93 -1.91 -1.07
N ASN A 57 -18.10 -1.65 0.23
CA ASN A 57 -19.33 -1.06 0.76
C ASN A 57 -19.41 0.46 0.48
N ASP A 58 -20.58 1.07 0.74
CA ASP A 58 -20.82 2.49 0.43
C ASP A 58 -19.86 3.45 1.14
N ASN A 59 -19.50 3.18 2.39
CA ASN A 59 -18.59 4.03 3.16
C ASN A 59 -17.17 3.99 2.56
N LEU A 60 -16.67 2.79 2.23
CA LEU A 60 -15.36 2.61 1.62
C LEU A 60 -15.31 3.21 0.20
N ALA A 61 -16.39 3.10 -0.57
CA ALA A 61 -16.52 3.75 -1.87
C ALA A 61 -16.40 5.28 -1.76
N GLU A 62 -17.07 5.89 -0.77
CA GLU A 62 -16.99 7.33 -0.52
C GLU A 62 -15.58 7.76 -0.10
N GLU A 63 -14.93 7.01 0.79
CA GLU A 63 -13.55 7.27 1.22
C GLU A 63 -12.53 7.21 0.06
N ILE A 64 -12.67 6.22 -0.83
CA ILE A 64 -11.85 6.10 -2.04
C ILE A 64 -12.05 7.33 -2.93
N LEU A 65 -13.29 7.71 -3.22
CA LEU A 65 -13.61 8.85 -4.07
C LEU A 65 -13.10 10.18 -3.49
N LEU A 66 -13.23 10.39 -2.18
CA LEU A 66 -12.69 11.59 -1.51
C LEU A 66 -11.17 11.64 -1.56
N SER A 67 -10.50 10.51 -1.37
CA SER A 67 -9.04 10.41 -1.42
C SER A 67 -8.50 10.71 -2.82
N LEU A 68 -9.17 10.25 -3.87
CA LEU A 68 -8.81 10.57 -5.25
C LEU A 68 -9.02 12.04 -5.59
N LYS A 69 -10.12 12.66 -5.13
CA LYS A 69 -10.37 14.10 -5.32
C LYS A 69 -9.31 14.97 -4.65
N LYS A 70 -8.80 14.58 -3.48
CA LYS A 70 -7.74 15.32 -2.78
C LYS A 70 -6.42 15.33 -3.56
N ARG A 71 -6.12 14.28 -4.33
CA ARG A 71 -4.89 14.17 -5.14
C ARG A 71 -4.94 14.98 -6.45
N GLN A 72 -6.10 15.47 -6.87
CA GLN A 72 -6.27 16.25 -8.10
C GLN A 72 -6.18 17.78 -7.89
N LYS A 73 -5.94 18.23 -6.65
CA LYS A 73 -5.71 19.64 -6.29
C LYS A 73 -4.25 19.87 -5.99
#